data_AF-A0A817MT46-F1
#
_entry.id   AF-A0A817MT46-F1
#
_cell.length_a   1.000
_cell.length_b   1.000
_cell.length_c   1.000
_cell.angle_alpha   90.00
_cell.angle_beta   90.00
_cell.angle_gamma   90.00
#
_symmetry.space_group_name_H-M   'P 1'
#
loop_
_entity.id
_entity.type
_entity.pdbx_description
1 polymer ?
#
loop_
_entity_poly.entity_id
_entity_poly.type
_entity_poly.pdbx_seq_one_letter_code
_entity_poly.pdbx_strand_id
1 'polypeptide(L)'
;MFKHRFIRFAVCLGKPEGFRQSIIVATKFRNSMPPHGVNDTGASRKHIFDAVEASLKRLQTNYIDLYQIHTPDEVTSLREIMRALNDLVRQGKVHYIGCSNFTSWQIQKANDIAEKENLEKFVTLQQQYSLLCRNIEWDTVDVCRNEGLGILPWSPLAGGWLSGKYDRSTEKPDDN
;
A
#
# COMPACT_ATOMS: atom_id res chain seq x y z
N MET A 1 12.94 -11.39 -18.59
CA MET A 1 12.66 -9.94 -18.75
C MET A 1 11.34 -9.59 -18.07
N PHE A 2 11.29 -9.54 -16.74
CA PHE A 2 10.05 -9.28 -15.99
C PHE A 2 9.91 -7.78 -15.67
N LYS A 3 9.32 -7.03 -16.60
CA LYS A 3 8.84 -5.67 -16.34
C LYS A 3 7.47 -5.76 -15.65
N HIS A 4 7.44 -5.95 -14.33
CA HIS A 4 6.19 -5.81 -13.57
C HIS A 4 5.92 -4.32 -13.30
N ARG A 5 5.26 -3.65 -14.24
CA ARG A 5 4.46 -2.44 -13.96
C ARG A 5 3.00 -2.83 -13.99
N PHE A 6 2.43 -3.15 -12.83
CA PHE A 6 0.99 -3.12 -12.65
C PHE A 6 0.65 -2.21 -11.47
N ILE A 7 0.69 -0.91 -11.74
CA ILE A 7 -0.20 0.04 -11.08
C ILE A 7 -1.19 0.44 -12.19
N ARG A 8 -2.34 -0.23 -12.26
CA ARG A 8 -3.44 0.29 -13.07
C ARG A 8 -4.00 1.50 -12.32
N PHE A 9 -3.62 2.70 -12.77
CA PHE A 9 -4.25 3.94 -12.36
C PHE A 9 -5.65 3.97 -12.98
N ALA A 10 -6.69 3.94 -12.15
CA ALA A 10 -8.01 4.39 -12.59
C ALA A 10 -7.93 5.91 -12.77
N VAL A 11 -7.79 6.36 -14.00
CA VAL A 11 -7.80 7.77 -14.35
C VAL A 11 -9.25 8.24 -14.48
N CYS A 12 -9.59 9.35 -13.82
CA CYS A 12 -10.99 9.82 -13.73
C CYS A 12 -11.40 10.75 -14.89
N LEU A 13 -10.47 11.19 -15.75
CA LEU A 13 -10.79 12.08 -16.87
C LEU A 13 -11.66 11.40 -17.93
N GLY A 14 -12.64 12.14 -18.46
CA GLY A 14 -13.55 11.66 -19.50
C GLY A 14 -14.58 10.63 -19.02
N LYS A 15 -14.76 10.52 -17.70
CA LYS A 15 -15.76 9.63 -17.09
C LYS A 15 -17.08 10.38 -16.83
N PRO A 16 -18.22 9.67 -16.78
CA PRO A 16 -19.50 10.27 -16.44
C PRO A 16 -19.46 10.99 -15.09
N GLU A 17 -20.37 11.95 -14.93
CA GLU A 17 -20.63 12.56 -13.62
C GLU A 17 -20.94 11.46 -12.57
N GLY A 18 -20.46 11.63 -11.34
CA GLY A 18 -20.63 10.65 -10.28
C GLY A 18 -19.68 9.45 -10.32
N PHE A 19 -18.91 9.24 -11.40
CA PHE A 19 -18.02 8.07 -11.53
C PHE A 19 -16.98 8.01 -10.40
N ARG A 20 -16.36 9.15 -10.06
CA ARG A 20 -15.33 9.21 -9.01
C ARG A 20 -15.86 8.75 -7.66
N GLN A 21 -17.10 9.12 -7.33
CA GLN A 21 -17.78 8.77 -6.08
C GLN A 21 -18.18 7.29 -6.02
N SER A 22 -18.32 6.65 -7.18
CA SER A 22 -18.68 5.22 -7.29
C SER A 22 -17.52 4.24 -7.12
N ILE A 23 -16.28 4.75 -7.02
CA ILE A 23 -15.07 3.92 -6.97
C ILE A 23 -14.21 4.24 -5.75
N ILE A 24 -13.46 3.23 -5.30
CA ILE A 24 -12.40 3.37 -4.31
C ILE A 24 -11.05 3.38 -5.03
N VAL A 25 -10.33 4.49 -4.91
CA VAL A 25 -8.98 4.66 -5.45
C VAL A 25 -7.97 4.44 -4.33
N ALA A 26 -7.22 3.34 -4.44
CA ALA A 26 -6.09 3.05 -3.58
C ALA A 26 -4.76 3.24 -4.32
N THR A 27 -3.80 3.94 -3.69
CA THR A 27 -2.45 4.08 -4.24
C THR A 27 -1.40 4.05 -3.12
N LYS A 28 -0.12 3.99 -3.50
CA LYS A 28 1.00 3.86 -2.57
C LYS A 28 2.11 4.84 -2.84
N PHE A 29 2.92 5.11 -1.82
CA PHE A 29 4.16 5.87 -1.89
C PHE A 29 5.31 5.08 -1.25
N ARG A 30 6.51 5.64 -1.28
CA ARG A 30 7.81 5.16 -0.74
C ARG A 30 8.84 4.85 -1.82
N ASN A 31 8.44 4.16 -2.89
CA ASN A 31 9.39 3.81 -3.94
C ASN A 31 9.83 5.04 -4.72
N SER A 32 11.09 5.01 -5.18
CA SER A 32 11.67 6.12 -5.92
C SER A 32 10.87 6.42 -7.19
N MET A 33 10.50 7.69 -7.36
CA MET A 33 9.94 8.21 -8.60
C MET A 33 10.98 9.10 -9.30
N PRO A 34 10.99 9.18 -10.64
CA PRO A 34 11.84 10.15 -11.34
C PRO A 34 11.63 11.56 -10.77
N PRO A 35 12.68 12.39 -10.62
CA PRO A 35 14.01 12.26 -11.22
C PRO A 35 15.06 11.41 -10.45
N HIS A 36 14.69 10.68 -9.40
CA HIS A 36 15.59 9.81 -8.61
C HIS A 36 16.64 10.56 -7.75
N GLY A 37 16.26 11.68 -7.17
CA GLY A 37 17.03 12.34 -6.11
C GLY A 37 16.96 11.59 -4.78
N VAL A 38 17.87 11.95 -3.86
CA VAL A 38 17.96 11.35 -2.52
C VAL A 38 16.67 11.47 -1.70
N ASN A 39 15.86 12.50 -1.97
CA ASN A 39 14.58 12.76 -1.31
C ASN A 39 13.37 12.28 -2.13
N ASP A 40 13.59 11.63 -3.27
CA ASP A 40 12.52 11.14 -4.14
C ASP A 40 12.09 9.71 -3.77
N THR A 41 12.46 9.24 -2.57
CA THR A 41 12.16 7.90 -2.03
C THR A 41 12.00 7.98 -0.50
N GLY A 42 11.49 6.90 0.10
CA GLY A 42 11.36 6.76 1.55
C GLY A 42 10.02 7.28 2.07
N ALA A 43 9.92 7.46 3.38
CA ALA A 43 8.69 7.89 4.04
C ALA A 43 8.88 9.19 4.84
N SER A 44 9.91 9.98 4.52
CA SER A 44 10.06 11.32 5.09
C SER A 44 8.83 12.16 4.81
N ARG A 45 8.50 13.09 5.71
CA ARG A 45 7.37 13.99 5.54
C ARG A 45 7.42 14.74 4.20
N LYS A 46 8.62 15.19 3.79
CA LYS A 46 8.83 15.84 2.48
C LYS A 46 8.36 14.93 1.35
N HIS A 47 8.87 13.70 1.30
CA HIS A 47 8.54 12.78 0.22
C HIS A 47 7.06 12.38 0.24
N ILE A 48 6.45 12.18 1.42
CA ILE A 48 5.01 11.88 1.55
C ILE A 48 4.15 12.97 0.88
N PHE A 49 4.47 14.24 1.15
CA PHE A 49 3.73 15.39 0.60
C PHE A 49 3.97 15.53 -0.90
N ASP A 50 5.22 15.42 -1.36
CA ASP A 50 5.54 15.48 -2.78
C ASP A 50 4.86 14.33 -3.56
N ALA A 51 4.85 13.12 -2.99
CA ALA A 51 4.29 11.92 -3.59
C ALA A 51 2.75 11.95 -3.69
N VAL A 52 2.05 12.51 -2.69
CA VAL A 52 0.58 12.61 -2.73
C VAL A 52 0.15 13.59 -3.82
N GLU A 53 0.81 14.75 -3.93
CA GLU A 53 0.52 15.73 -4.99
C GLU A 53 0.75 15.14 -6.38
N ALA A 54 1.88 14.46 -6.56
CA ALA A 54 2.18 13.79 -7.80
C ALA A 54 1.15 12.69 -8.14
N SER A 55 0.63 11.99 -7.13
CA SER A 55 -0.38 10.94 -7.30
C SER A 55 -1.74 11.53 -7.67
N LEU A 56 -2.21 12.56 -6.96
CA LEU A 56 -3.46 13.27 -7.25
C LEU A 56 -3.46 13.84 -8.67
N LYS A 57 -2.34 14.46 -9.08
CA LYS A 57 -2.15 14.97 -10.44
C LYS A 57 -2.27 13.87 -11.50
N ARG A 58 -1.62 12.71 -11.29
CA ARG A 58 -1.68 11.58 -12.23
C ARG A 58 -3.06 10.89 -12.28
N LEU A 59 -3.72 10.79 -11.13
CA LEU A 59 -5.05 10.19 -11.00
C LEU A 59 -6.17 11.12 -11.47
N GLN A 60 -5.89 12.42 -11.56
CA GLN A 60 -6.84 13.47 -11.94
C GLN A 60 -8.04 13.50 -11.00
N THR A 61 -7.74 13.55 -9.69
CA THR A 61 -8.71 13.61 -8.59
C THR A 61 -8.14 14.51 -7.49
N ASN A 62 -9.00 15.06 -6.65
CA ASN A 62 -8.61 15.89 -5.51
C ASN A 62 -8.41 15.10 -4.22
N TYR A 63 -8.81 13.83 -4.20
CA TYR A 63 -8.68 12.95 -3.05
C TYR A 63 -8.37 11.50 -3.45
N ILE A 64 -7.70 10.79 -2.55
CA ILE A 64 -7.42 9.35 -2.58
C ILE A 64 -8.20 8.69 -1.45
N ASP A 65 -8.91 7.60 -1.73
CA ASP A 65 -9.69 6.90 -0.70
C ASP A 65 -8.76 6.17 0.28
N LEU A 66 -7.76 5.45 -0.23
CA LEU A 66 -6.81 4.70 0.60
C LEU A 66 -5.36 4.95 0.16
N TYR A 67 -4.58 5.62 1.02
CA TYR A 67 -3.17 5.90 0.76
C TYR A 67 -2.27 5.05 1.65
N GLN A 68 -1.39 4.25 1.03
CA GLN A 68 -0.61 3.24 1.76
C GLN A 68 0.89 3.46 1.63
N ILE A 69 1.62 3.31 2.73
CA ILE A 69 3.08 3.16 2.69
C ILE A 69 3.43 1.79 2.09
N HIS A 70 4.25 1.75 1.04
CA HIS A 70 4.48 0.52 0.27
C HIS A 70 5.35 -0.52 1.01
N THR A 71 6.35 -0.07 1.78
CA THR A 71 7.17 -0.90 2.65
C THR A 71 7.62 -0.05 3.84
N PRO A 72 7.98 -0.66 4.98
CA PRO A 72 8.60 0.07 6.07
C PRO A 72 9.79 0.92 5.58
N ASP A 73 9.96 2.07 6.21
CA ASP A 73 11.13 2.91 6.08
C ASP A 73 11.94 2.82 7.38
N GLU A 74 13.21 2.44 7.27
CA GLU A 74 14.09 2.26 8.42
C GLU A 74 14.74 3.57 8.86
N VAL A 75 14.72 4.60 8.00
CA VAL A 75 15.34 5.90 8.28
C VAL A 75 14.35 6.84 8.96
N THR A 76 13.13 6.91 8.45
CA THR A 76 12.10 7.82 8.97
C THR A 76 11.38 7.20 10.16
N SER A 77 11.26 7.94 11.26
CA SER A 77 10.52 7.47 12.43
C SER A 77 9.04 7.24 12.12
N LEU A 78 8.45 6.15 12.66
CA LEU A 78 7.00 5.91 12.54
C LEU A 78 6.15 7.10 13.00
N ARG A 79 6.60 7.83 14.03
CA ARG A 79 5.90 9.02 14.53
C ARG A 79 5.82 10.13 13.48
N GLU A 80 6.90 10.39 12.77
CA GLU A 80 6.90 11.36 11.66
C GLU A 80 5.95 10.91 10.55
N ILE A 81 6.04 9.63 10.17
CA ILE A 81 5.19 9.03 9.12
C ILE A 81 3.71 9.19 9.48
N MET A 82 3.31 8.78 10.69
CA MET A 82 1.91 8.86 11.14
C MET A 82 1.41 10.31 11.19
N ARG A 83 2.22 11.25 11.68
CA ARG A 83 1.87 12.68 11.66
C ARG A 83 1.71 13.23 10.25
N ALA A 84 2.63 12.89 9.34
CA ALA A 84 2.56 13.31 7.95
C ALA A 84 1.29 12.80 7.25
N LEU A 85 0.97 11.52 7.44
CA LEU A 85 -0.23 10.90 6.89
C LEU A 85 -1.52 11.49 7.48
N ASN A 86 -1.56 11.69 8.80
CA ASN A 86 -2.67 12.37 9.47
C ASN A 86 -2.92 13.77 8.92
N ASP A 87 -1.88 14.54 8.65
CA ASP A 87 -2.03 15.88 8.09
C ASP A 87 -2.60 15.86 6.67
N LEU A 88 -2.32 14.81 5.89
CA LEU A 88 -2.95 14.62 4.58
C LEU A 88 -4.44 14.26 4.69
N VAL A 89 -4.82 13.49 5.72
CA VAL A 89 -6.22 13.21 6.02
C VAL A 89 -6.96 14.49 6.43
N ARG A 90 -6.37 15.27 7.35
CA ARG A 90 -6.93 16.57 7.76
C ARG A 90 -7.07 17.57 6.61
N GLN A 91 -6.18 17.51 5.61
CA GLN A 91 -6.27 18.30 4.38
C GLN A 91 -7.34 17.81 3.40
N GLY A 92 -7.99 16.66 3.64
CA GLY A 92 -8.98 16.06 2.74
C GLY A 92 -8.38 15.42 1.49
N LYS A 93 -7.05 15.35 1.37
CA LYS A 93 -6.35 14.74 0.23
C LYS A 93 -6.40 13.22 0.27
N VAL A 94 -6.56 12.66 1.47
CA VAL A 94 -6.67 11.23 1.74
C VAL A 94 -7.85 11.00 2.68
N HIS A 95 -8.62 9.92 2.50
CA HIS A 95 -9.68 9.55 3.44
C HIS A 95 -9.18 8.54 4.48
N TYR A 96 -8.48 7.50 4.02
CA TYR A 96 -7.98 6.43 4.88
C TYR A 96 -6.50 6.16 4.61
N ILE A 97 -5.80 5.73 5.65
CA ILE A 97 -4.38 5.39 5.57
C ILE A 97 -4.16 3.92 5.89
N GLY A 98 -3.16 3.32 5.24
CA GLY A 98 -2.80 1.93 5.47
C GLY A 98 -1.32 1.68 5.26
N CYS A 99 -0.93 0.43 5.42
CA CYS A 99 0.46 0.01 5.28
C CYS A 99 0.55 -1.25 4.42
N SER A 100 1.74 -1.49 3.86
CA SER A 100 2.03 -2.66 3.05
C SER A 100 3.37 -3.24 3.45
N ASN A 101 3.43 -4.57 3.56
CA ASN A 101 4.64 -5.31 3.94
C ASN A 101 5.21 -4.93 5.32
N PHE A 102 4.34 -4.53 6.25
CA PHE A 102 4.71 -4.26 7.64
C PHE A 102 4.68 -5.55 8.46
N THR A 103 5.56 -5.62 9.45
CA THR A 103 5.52 -6.65 10.49
C THR A 103 4.52 -6.29 11.59
N SER A 104 4.09 -7.28 12.36
CA SER A 104 3.10 -7.14 13.44
C SER A 104 3.45 -6.04 14.44
N TRP A 105 4.71 -6.00 14.91
CA TRP A 105 5.14 -4.98 15.87
C TRP A 105 5.14 -3.57 15.28
N GLN A 106 5.42 -3.42 13.98
CA GLN A 106 5.40 -2.11 13.32
C GLN A 106 3.96 -1.60 13.20
N ILE A 107 3.01 -2.48 12.87
CA ILE A 107 1.58 -2.15 12.81
C ILE A 107 1.10 -1.70 14.19
N GLN A 108 1.34 -2.54 15.21
CA GLN A 108 0.93 -2.24 16.58
C GLN A 108 1.52 -0.91 17.05
N LYS A 109 2.84 -0.72 16.88
CA LYS A 109 3.51 0.52 17.29
C LYS A 109 2.99 1.76 16.56
N ALA A 110 2.66 1.65 15.27
CA ALA A 110 2.09 2.77 14.51
C ALA A 110 0.71 3.15 15.03
N ASN A 111 -0.16 2.18 15.29
CA ASN A 111 -1.48 2.42 15.84
C ASN A 111 -1.45 2.88 17.30
N ASP A 112 -0.53 2.40 18.12
CA ASP A 112 -0.30 2.89 19.49
C ASP A 112 0.12 4.37 19.49
N ILE A 113 0.98 4.76 18.54
CA ILE A 113 1.35 6.17 18.34
C ILE A 113 0.12 7.00 17.96
N ALA A 114 -0.69 6.50 17.03
CA ALA A 114 -1.89 7.20 16.57
C ALA A 114 -2.91 7.37 17.70
N GLU A 115 -3.18 6.32 18.48
CA GLU A 115 -4.04 6.38 19.67
C GLU A 115 -3.53 7.42 20.67
N LYS A 116 -2.24 7.33 21.04
CA LYS A 116 -1.63 8.22 22.04
C LYS A 116 -1.65 9.69 21.63
N GLU A 117 -1.53 9.96 20.33
CA GLU A 117 -1.43 11.32 19.81
C GLU A 117 -2.72 11.83 19.17
N ASN A 118 -3.81 11.06 19.24
CA ASN A 118 -5.09 11.37 18.60
C ASN A 118 -4.93 11.65 17.09
N LEU A 119 -4.23 10.74 16.41
CA LEU A 119 -4.03 10.72 14.97
C LEU A 119 -4.88 9.60 14.33
N GLU A 120 -5.03 9.67 13.01
CA GLU A 120 -5.60 8.57 12.23
C GLU A 120 -4.75 7.29 12.36
N LYS A 121 -5.43 6.15 12.53
CA LYS A 121 -4.82 4.81 12.57
C LYS A 121 -4.68 4.22 11.17
N PHE A 122 -3.81 3.22 11.02
CA PHE A 122 -3.86 2.36 9.85
C PHE A 122 -5.13 1.51 9.90
N VAL A 123 -5.88 1.50 8.80
CA VAL A 123 -7.11 0.70 8.67
C VAL A 123 -6.96 -0.51 7.74
N THR A 124 -5.86 -0.59 7.00
CA THR A 124 -5.55 -1.75 6.16
C THR A 124 -4.08 -2.17 6.22
N LEU A 125 -3.86 -3.47 6.04
CA LEU A 125 -2.57 -4.07 5.71
C LEU A 125 -2.64 -4.72 4.32
N GLN A 126 -1.81 -4.28 3.37
CA GLN A 126 -1.59 -4.98 2.11
C GLN A 126 -0.36 -5.91 2.21
N GLN A 127 -0.54 -7.22 2.04
CA GLN A 127 0.53 -8.19 2.35
C GLN A 127 0.48 -9.42 1.45
N GLN A 128 1.63 -10.08 1.26
CA GLN A 128 1.68 -11.32 0.47
C GLN A 128 0.87 -12.39 1.19
N TYR A 129 -0.13 -12.94 0.51
CA TYR A 129 -0.90 -14.02 1.10
C TYR A 129 -1.49 -14.92 0.03
N SER A 130 -1.18 -16.22 0.12
CA SER A 130 -1.66 -17.26 -0.78
C SER A 130 -1.55 -18.63 -0.09
N LEU A 131 -2.08 -19.69 -0.70
CA LEU A 131 -1.90 -21.05 -0.17
C LEU A 131 -0.42 -21.46 -0.02
N LEU A 132 0.48 -20.85 -0.81
CA LEU A 132 1.93 -21.11 -0.76
C LEU A 132 2.70 -20.14 0.14
N CYS A 133 2.08 -19.03 0.56
CA CYS A 133 2.74 -18.01 1.39
C CYS A 133 1.76 -17.57 2.48
N ARG A 134 1.92 -18.18 3.66
CA ARG A 134 1.01 -18.06 4.81
C ARG A 134 1.68 -17.43 6.04
N ASN A 135 2.83 -16.79 5.86
CA ASN A 135 3.65 -16.27 6.97
C ASN A 135 2.92 -15.24 7.84
N ILE A 136 1.90 -14.57 7.31
CA ILE A 136 1.14 -13.57 8.08
C ILE A 136 0.27 -14.19 9.17
N GLU A 137 -0.01 -15.50 9.07
CA GLU A 137 -0.88 -16.20 10.02
C GLU A 137 -0.19 -16.47 11.36
N TRP A 138 1.13 -16.33 11.45
CA TRP A 138 1.86 -16.55 12.71
C TRP A 138 1.48 -15.54 13.80
N ASP A 139 1.24 -14.28 13.43
CA ASP A 139 1.01 -13.19 14.37
C ASP A 139 0.30 -11.97 13.73
N THR A 140 0.63 -11.65 12.47
CA THR A 140 0.20 -10.43 11.80
C THR A 140 -1.32 -10.37 11.64
N VAL A 141 -1.96 -11.51 11.35
CA VAL A 141 -3.42 -11.62 11.27
C VAL A 141 -4.09 -11.27 12.60
N ASP A 142 -3.52 -11.70 13.73
CA ASP A 142 -4.11 -11.45 15.05
C ASP A 142 -3.94 -9.99 15.46
N VAL A 143 -2.80 -9.36 15.15
CA VAL A 143 -2.66 -7.90 15.30
C VAL A 143 -3.67 -7.16 14.43
N CYS A 144 -3.86 -7.55 13.16
CA CYS A 144 -4.87 -6.92 12.31
C CYS A 144 -6.28 -7.06 12.89
N ARG A 145 -6.64 -8.23 13.43
CA ARG A 145 -7.95 -8.43 14.08
C ARG A 145 -8.09 -7.56 15.33
N ASN A 146 -7.08 -7.53 16.19
CA ASN A 146 -7.09 -6.73 17.42
C ASN A 146 -7.26 -5.24 17.14
N GLU A 147 -6.53 -4.73 16.15
CA GLU A 147 -6.52 -3.32 15.77
C GLU A 147 -7.61 -2.93 14.77
N GLY A 148 -8.41 -3.89 14.29
CA GLY A 148 -9.48 -3.66 13.32
C GLY A 148 -9.02 -3.36 11.89
N LEU A 149 -7.83 -3.83 11.49
CA LEU A 149 -7.31 -3.68 10.12
C LEU A 149 -7.92 -4.70 9.15
N GLY A 150 -8.31 -4.23 7.97
CA GLY A 150 -8.60 -5.10 6.83
C GLY A 150 -7.32 -5.58 6.15
N ILE A 151 -7.25 -6.88 5.82
CA ILE A 151 -6.12 -7.45 5.06
C ILE A 151 -6.43 -7.44 3.57
N LEU A 152 -5.52 -6.88 2.76
CA LEU A 152 -5.57 -6.82 1.31
C LEU A 152 -4.48 -7.73 0.71
N PRO A 153 -4.78 -8.99 0.34
CA PRO A 153 -3.78 -9.89 -0.21
C PRO A 153 -3.21 -9.39 -1.54
N TRP A 154 -1.89 -9.39 -1.68
CA TRP A 154 -1.24 -9.33 -2.98
C TRP A 154 -0.67 -10.69 -3.39
N SER A 155 -0.62 -10.94 -4.69
CA SER A 155 -0.26 -12.25 -5.29
C SER A 155 -1.01 -13.46 -4.71
N PRO A 156 -2.36 -13.44 -4.67
CA PRO A 156 -3.14 -14.57 -4.16
C PRO A 156 -2.93 -15.88 -4.94
N LEU A 157 -2.56 -15.77 -6.22
CA LEU A 157 -2.23 -16.91 -7.08
C LEU A 157 -0.72 -17.24 -7.14
N ALA A 158 0.07 -16.65 -6.23
CA ALA A 158 1.53 -16.84 -6.18
C ALA A 158 2.22 -16.64 -7.55
N GLY A 159 1.93 -15.53 -8.24
CA GLY A 159 2.52 -15.28 -9.56
C GLY A 159 2.05 -16.23 -10.67
N GLY A 160 0.93 -16.93 -10.48
CA GLY A 160 0.36 -17.89 -11.43
C GLY A 160 0.64 -19.36 -11.07
N TRP A 161 1.45 -19.64 -10.06
CA TRP A 161 1.68 -21.01 -9.58
C TRP A 161 0.39 -21.71 -9.13
N LEU A 162 -0.54 -20.98 -8.53
CA LEU A 162 -1.84 -21.50 -8.08
C LEU A 162 -2.94 -21.32 -9.13
N SER A 163 -2.60 -21.07 -10.40
CA SER A 163 -3.59 -20.89 -11.47
C SER A 163 -4.12 -22.21 -12.06
N GLY A 164 -3.47 -23.33 -11.76
CA GLY A 164 -3.71 -24.62 -12.44
C GLY A 164 -2.96 -24.78 -13.76
N LYS A 165 -2.19 -23.78 -14.21
CA LYS A 165 -1.35 -23.87 -15.43
C LYS A 165 -0.24 -24.92 -15.35
N TYR A 166 0.25 -25.17 -14.13
CA TYR A 166 1.33 -26.11 -13.88
C TYR A 166 0.76 -27.33 -13.16
N ASP A 167 0.96 -28.51 -13.74
CA ASP A 167 0.65 -29.79 -13.11
C ASP A 167 1.91 -30.65 -13.00
N ARG A 168 1.81 -31.83 -12.37
CA ARG A 168 2.95 -32.74 -12.21
C ARG A 168 3.38 -33.40 -13.52
N SER A 169 2.53 -33.39 -14.54
CA SER A 169 2.76 -33.97 -15.87
C SER A 169 3.30 -32.96 -16.88
N THR A 170 3.27 -31.65 -16.61
CA THR A 170 3.89 -30.65 -17.45
C THR A 170 5.38 -30.96 -17.52
N GLU A 171 5.80 -31.48 -18.66
CA GLU A 171 7.21 -31.74 -18.96
C GLU A 171 8.00 -30.45 -18.72
N LYS A 172 9.18 -30.59 -18.11
CA LYS A 172 10.11 -29.47 -18.00
C LYS A 172 10.38 -28.95 -19.42
N PRO A 173 10.39 -27.63 -19.65
CA PRO A 173 10.90 -27.11 -20.90
C PRO A 173 12.32 -27.64 -21.09
N ASP A 174 12.63 -28.14 -22.29
CA ASP A 174 14.00 -28.54 -22.63
C ASP A 174 14.96 -27.37 -22.36
N ASP A 175 16.00 -27.64 -21.58
CA ASP A 175 17.09 -26.69 -21.34
C ASP A 175 17.86 -26.53 -22.67
N ASN A 176 17.56 -25.48 -23.43
CA ASN A 176 18.33 -25.01 -24.59
C ASN A 176 19.18 -23.79 -24.22
#